data_AF-A0A6I3T0B6-F1
#
_entry.id   AF-A0A6I3T0B6-F1
#
_cell.length_a   1.000
_cell.length_b   1.000
_cell.length_c   1.000
_cell.angle_alpha   90.00
_cell.angle_beta   90.00
_cell.angle_gamma   90.00
#
_symmetry.space_group_name_H-M   'P 1'
#
loop_
_entity.id
_entity.type
_entity.pdbx_description
1 polymer ?
#
loop_
_entity_poly.entity_id
_entity_poly.type
_entity_poly.pdbx_seq_one_letter_code
_entity_poly.pdbx_strand_id
1 'polypeptide(L)'
;MTAPALPTLTTLVTGPTAGARERAIAAALRPGEDTAIILEGLADGTSPLAGFDGSGWQPALHRIAPGCLCCAGNLVLRVTLNRLLRRPPARLFISLADATHVGQLRIFLSAPPYDSLLSLCSDLAA
;
A
#
# COMPACT_ATOMS: atom_id res chain seq x y z
N MET A 1 -8.44 7.97 -27.97
CA MET A 1 -7.21 7.18 -27.78
C MET A 1 -6.66 7.53 -26.40
N THR A 2 -7.00 6.75 -25.38
CA THR A 2 -6.53 6.99 -24.01
C THR A 2 -5.06 6.59 -23.93
N ALA A 3 -4.18 7.48 -23.48
CA ALA A 3 -2.78 7.13 -23.24
C ALA A 3 -2.70 5.90 -22.32
N PRO A 4 -1.74 4.97 -22.51
CA PRO A 4 -1.58 3.86 -21.59
C PRO A 4 -1.35 4.42 -20.19
N ALA A 5 -2.17 4.00 -19.24
CA ALA A 5 -1.99 4.39 -17.84
C ALA A 5 -0.62 3.89 -17.38
N LEU A 6 0.18 4.79 -16.80
CA LEU A 6 1.46 4.40 -16.22
C LEU A 6 1.22 3.41 -15.07
N PRO A 7 2.11 2.43 -14.87
CA PRO A 7 1.99 1.50 -13.75
C PRO A 7 2.09 2.25 -12.42
N THR A 8 1.30 1.84 -11.43
CA THR A 8 1.30 2.43 -10.09
C THR A 8 2.62 2.14 -9.38
N LEU A 9 3.33 3.19 -8.96
CA LEU A 9 4.57 3.06 -8.19
C LEU A 9 4.25 2.48 -6.81
N THR A 10 4.73 1.27 -6.54
CA THR A 10 4.32 0.49 -5.38
C THR A 10 5.49 0.27 -4.44
N THR A 11 5.33 0.64 -3.18
CA THR A 11 6.33 0.51 -2.12
C THR A 11 5.79 -0.40 -1.02
N LEU A 12 6.53 -1.46 -0.68
CA LEU A 12 6.22 -2.29 0.48
C LEU A 12 6.80 -1.63 1.73
N VAL A 13 6.02 -1.62 2.81
CA VAL A 13 6.40 -0.97 4.07
C VAL A 13 6.40 -2.00 5.19
N THR A 14 7.55 -2.14 5.85
CA THR A 14 7.74 -3.03 7.00
C THR A 14 8.20 -2.24 8.22
N GLY A 15 7.98 -2.78 9.41
CA GLY A 15 8.38 -2.11 10.65
C GLY A 15 7.75 -2.76 11.87
N PRO A 16 8.31 -2.49 13.06
CA PRO A 16 8.02 -3.24 14.28
C PRO A 16 6.60 -3.00 14.84
N THR A 17 5.98 -1.87 14.51
CA THR A 17 4.64 -1.47 15.00
C THR A 17 3.83 -0.82 13.89
N ALA A 18 2.50 -0.79 14.02
CA ALA A 18 1.64 -0.11 13.04
C ALA A 18 1.97 1.39 12.97
N GLY A 19 2.18 2.02 14.12
CA GLY A 19 2.55 3.43 14.22
C GLY A 19 3.90 3.76 13.60
N ALA A 20 4.91 2.87 13.71
CA ALA A 20 6.19 3.08 13.03
C ALA A 20 6.01 3.09 11.50
N ARG A 21 5.31 2.10 10.95
CA ARG A 21 5.05 2.01 9.50
C ARG A 21 4.24 3.19 8.99
N GLU A 22 3.20 3.59 9.71
CA GLU A 22 2.38 4.74 9.33
C GLU A 22 3.15 6.06 9.39
N ARG A 23 4.07 6.25 10.37
CA ARG A 23 4.97 7.42 10.40
C ARG A 23 5.93 7.44 9.23
N ALA A 24 6.52 6.30 8.88
CA ALA A 24 7.41 6.20 7.73
C ALA A 24 6.66 6.54 6.42
N ILE A 25 5.43 6.05 6.27
CA ILE A 25 4.57 6.42 5.14
C ILE A 25 4.28 7.92 5.16
N ALA A 26 3.84 8.47 6.29
CA ALA A 26 3.54 9.90 6.41
C ALA A 26 4.73 10.79 6.01
N ALA A 27 5.96 10.41 6.39
CA ALA A 27 7.18 11.12 6.01
C ALA A 27 7.52 11.00 4.50
N ALA A 28 7.04 9.96 3.82
CA ALA A 28 7.27 9.72 2.40
C ALA A 28 6.18 10.31 1.48
N LEU A 29 5.04 10.72 2.04
CA LEU A 29 3.93 11.29 1.28
C LEU A 29 4.29 12.65 0.70
N ARG A 30 3.76 12.92 -0.51
CA ARG A 30 3.89 14.20 -1.19
C ARG A 30 2.49 14.80 -1.38
N PRO A 31 2.20 15.99 -0.80
CA PRO A 31 0.92 16.64 -1.00
C PRO A 31 0.59 16.85 -2.48
N GLY A 32 -0.66 16.61 -2.86
CA GLY A 32 -1.13 16.76 -4.25
C GLY A 32 -0.85 15.56 -5.16
N GLU A 33 -0.07 14.56 -4.71
CA GLU A 33 0.17 13.33 -5.47
C GLU A 33 -0.98 12.33 -5.25
N ASP A 34 -1.57 11.77 -6.30
CA ASP A 34 -2.61 10.74 -6.15
C ASP A 34 -2.02 9.47 -5.54
N THR A 35 -2.29 9.27 -4.25
CA THR A 35 -1.63 8.25 -3.44
C THR A 35 -2.67 7.41 -2.71
N ALA A 36 -2.50 6.10 -2.76
CA ALA A 36 -3.25 5.16 -1.95
C ALA A 36 -2.34 4.41 -0.97
N ILE A 37 -2.91 3.99 0.15
CA ILE A 37 -2.21 3.34 1.25
C ILE A 37 -3.06 2.14 1.69
N ILE A 38 -2.51 0.94 1.59
CA ILE A 38 -3.08 -0.28 2.16
C ILE A 38 -2.35 -0.58 3.47
N LEU A 39 -3.09 -0.68 4.57
CA LEU A 39 -2.55 -0.95 5.90
C LEU A 39 -3.09 -2.28 6.40
N GLU A 40 -2.20 -3.24 6.63
CA GLU A 40 -2.55 -4.50 7.31
C GLU A 40 -2.56 -4.31 8.82
N GLY A 41 -3.63 -4.79 9.46
CA GLY A 41 -3.78 -4.79 10.91
C GLY A 41 -4.52 -3.57 11.46
N LEU A 42 -4.55 -3.50 12.79
CA LEU A 42 -5.15 -2.40 13.53
C LEU A 42 -4.14 -1.27 13.75
N ALA A 43 -4.64 -0.05 13.91
CA ALA A 43 -3.82 1.10 14.30
C ALA A 43 -3.47 1.05 15.79
N ASP A 44 -2.35 1.68 16.18
CA ASP A 44 -1.90 1.79 17.58
C ASP A 44 -2.66 2.87 18.38
N GLY A 45 -3.91 3.20 18.01
CA GLY A 45 -4.76 4.18 18.69
C GLY A 45 -4.65 5.63 18.16
N THR A 46 -3.49 6.05 17.65
CA THR A 46 -3.33 7.34 16.94
C THR A 46 -2.62 7.13 15.61
N SER A 47 -3.32 7.39 14.51
CA SER A 47 -2.76 7.27 13.16
C SER A 47 -2.16 8.61 12.72
N PRO A 48 -0.85 8.69 12.40
CA PRO A 48 -0.25 9.90 11.82
C PRO A 48 -0.82 10.22 10.43
N LEU A 49 -1.57 9.30 9.83
CA LEU A 49 -2.25 9.48 8.54
C LEU A 49 -3.64 10.10 8.69
N ALA A 50 -4.12 10.33 9.92
CA ALA A 50 -5.42 10.95 10.17
C ALA A 50 -5.43 12.48 10.02
N GLY A 51 -4.26 13.13 9.97
CA GLY A 51 -4.10 14.59 10.06
C GLY A 51 -3.94 15.34 8.72
N PHE A 52 -4.58 14.89 7.64
CA PHE A 52 -4.58 15.61 6.35
C PHE A 52 -5.75 16.59 6.19
N ASP A 53 -6.54 16.77 7.25
CA ASP A 53 -7.69 17.68 7.27
C ASP A 53 -7.24 19.13 7.00
N GLY A 54 -7.97 19.81 6.10
CA GLY A 54 -7.72 21.21 5.75
C GLY A 54 -6.72 21.47 4.61
N SER A 55 -5.98 20.47 4.12
CA SER A 55 -5.05 20.63 2.98
C SER A 55 -5.70 20.54 1.59
N GLY A 56 -6.99 20.16 1.53
CA GLY A 56 -7.72 19.92 0.27
C GLY A 56 -7.32 18.64 -0.47
N TRP A 57 -6.30 17.92 0.04
CA TRP A 57 -5.80 16.66 -0.50
C TRP A 57 -5.75 15.62 0.62
N GLN A 58 -6.11 14.38 0.29
CA GLN A 58 -6.03 13.25 1.24
C GLN A 58 -5.68 11.97 0.48
N PRO A 59 -4.72 11.17 0.99
CA PRO A 59 -4.43 9.87 0.40
C PRO A 59 -5.60 8.91 0.63
N ALA A 60 -5.85 8.00 -0.32
CA ALA A 60 -6.86 6.97 -0.18
C ALA A 60 -6.37 5.88 0.77
N LEU A 61 -6.96 5.80 1.96
CA LEU A 61 -6.54 4.88 3.02
C LEU A 61 -7.46 3.65 3.08
N HIS A 62 -6.86 2.46 2.98
CA HIS A 62 -7.54 1.17 3.04
C HIS A 62 -6.93 0.30 4.15
N ARG A 63 -7.67 0.07 5.22
CA ARG A 63 -7.27 -0.89 6.26
C ARG A 63 -7.83 -2.26 5.95
N ILE A 64 -6.99 -3.28 6.03
CA ILE A 64 -7.36 -4.68 5.83
C ILE A 64 -7.02 -5.49 7.09
N ALA A 65 -7.85 -6.49 7.38
CA ALA A 65 -7.57 -7.41 8.48
C ALA A 65 -6.25 -8.16 8.24
N PRO A 66 -5.51 -8.51 9.31
CA PRO A 66 -4.33 -9.35 9.18
C PRO A 66 -4.76 -10.74 8.68
N GLY A 67 -3.97 -11.34 7.81
CA GLY A 67 -4.29 -12.66 7.27
C GLY A 67 -3.08 -13.28 6.60
N CYS A 68 -2.95 -14.61 6.70
CA CYS A 68 -1.79 -15.35 6.22
C CYS A 68 -1.47 -15.00 4.76
N LEU A 69 -0.42 -14.21 4.57
CA LEU A 69 0.07 -13.70 3.29
C LEU A 69 0.57 -14.82 2.35
N CYS A 70 0.52 -16.09 2.76
CA CYS A 70 1.27 -17.18 2.16
C CYS A 70 0.51 -18.11 1.19
N CYS A 71 -0.83 -18.22 1.17
CA CYS A 71 -1.49 -19.18 0.24
C CYS A 71 -2.87 -18.73 -0.31
N ALA A 72 -3.93 -18.80 0.51
CA ALA A 72 -5.30 -18.39 0.15
C ALA A 72 -5.75 -17.08 0.86
N GLY A 73 -4.95 -16.61 1.83
CA GLY A 73 -5.28 -15.50 2.72
C GLY A 73 -5.07 -14.11 2.12
N ASN A 74 -4.44 -13.98 0.96
CA ASN A 74 -4.28 -12.68 0.29
C ASN A 74 -5.56 -12.21 -0.44
N LEU A 75 -6.69 -12.90 -0.31
CA LEU A 75 -7.94 -12.54 -0.98
C LEU A 75 -8.34 -11.08 -0.67
N VAL A 76 -8.22 -10.66 0.58
CA VAL A 76 -8.57 -9.29 0.98
C VAL A 76 -7.64 -8.29 0.31
N LEU A 77 -6.33 -8.55 0.30
CA LEU A 77 -5.35 -7.73 -0.42
C LEU A 77 -5.65 -7.70 -1.93
N ARG A 78 -5.92 -8.85 -2.55
CA ARG A 78 -6.25 -8.99 -3.98
C ARG A 78 -7.51 -8.23 -4.37
N VAL A 79 -8.58 -8.37 -3.59
CA VAL A 79 -9.83 -7.66 -3.85
C VAL A 79 -9.62 -6.15 -3.68
N THR A 80 -8.86 -5.74 -2.66
CA THR A 80 -8.53 -4.33 -2.41
C THR A 80 -7.72 -3.76 -3.58
N LEU A 81 -6.65 -4.44 -4.00
CA LEU A 81 -5.82 -4.07 -5.16
C LEU A 81 -6.66 -4.02 -6.44
N ASN A 82 -7.46 -5.04 -6.74
CA ASN A 82 -8.25 -5.09 -7.97
C ASN A 82 -9.34 -4.00 -8.00
N ARG A 83 -9.87 -3.57 -6.84
CA ARG A 83 -10.80 -2.44 -6.77
C ARG A 83 -10.08 -1.12 -6.96
N LEU A 84 -8.94 -0.95 -6.30
CA LEU A 84 -8.09 0.23 -6.36
C LEU A 84 -7.55 0.46 -7.78
N LEU A 85 -7.03 -0.59 -8.43
CA LEU A 85 -6.45 -0.52 -9.77
C LEU A 85 -7.49 -0.30 -10.90
N ARG A 86 -8.79 -0.23 -10.59
CA ARG A 86 -9.80 0.28 -11.55
C ARG A 86 -9.65 1.78 -11.80
N ARG A 87 -9.05 2.50 -10.85
CA ARG A 87 -8.64 3.90 -10.96
C ARG A 87 -7.24 3.99 -10.33
N PRO A 88 -6.20 3.55 -11.08
CA PRO A 88 -4.88 3.35 -10.50
C PRO A 88 -4.33 4.68 -9.98
N PRO A 89 -3.89 4.75 -8.71
CA PRO A 89 -3.22 5.92 -8.19
C PRO A 89 -1.82 6.03 -8.80
N ALA A 90 -1.22 7.21 -8.71
CA ALA A 90 0.19 7.39 -9.08
C ALA A 90 1.11 6.61 -8.14
N ARG A 91 0.76 6.58 -6.85
CA ARG A 91 1.53 5.88 -5.81
C ARG A 91 0.69 4.97 -4.92
N LEU A 92 1.31 3.87 -4.51
CA LEU A 92 0.74 2.89 -3.59
C LEU A 92 1.77 2.51 -2.52
N PHE A 93 1.36 2.60 -1.25
CA PHE A 93 2.08 2.01 -0.12
C PHE A 93 1.30 0.78 0.37
N ILE A 94 1.99 -0.35 0.55
CA ILE A 94 1.42 -1.56 1.16
C ILE A 94 2.17 -1.85 2.45
N SER A 95 1.54 -1.56 3.58
CA SER A 95 2.08 -1.78 4.91
C SER A 95 1.72 -3.16 5.42
N LEU A 96 2.73 -3.94 5.78
CA LEU A 96 2.60 -5.32 6.24
C LEU A 96 2.83 -5.40 7.74
N ALA A 97 1.96 -6.12 8.43
CA ALA A 97 2.10 -6.35 9.87
C ALA A 97 3.24 -7.32 10.18
N ASP A 98 3.46 -8.30 9.29
CA ASP A 98 4.50 -9.32 9.41
C ASP A 98 5.48 -9.25 8.22
N ALA A 99 6.76 -9.03 8.53
CA ALA A 99 7.82 -8.96 7.54
C ALA A 99 8.26 -10.34 7.02
N THR A 100 7.89 -11.43 7.70
CA THR A 100 8.32 -12.81 7.37
C THR A 100 7.93 -13.20 5.93
N HIS A 101 6.83 -12.64 5.43
CA HIS A 101 6.25 -13.01 4.13
C HIS A 101 6.45 -11.95 3.02
N VAL A 102 7.26 -10.91 3.26
CA VAL A 102 7.50 -9.82 2.29
C VAL A 102 8.04 -10.37 0.96
N GLY A 103 8.99 -11.31 1.01
CA GLY A 103 9.57 -11.91 -0.19
C GLY A 103 8.53 -12.64 -1.06
N GLN A 104 7.64 -13.41 -0.43
CA GLN A 104 6.55 -14.09 -1.12
C GLN A 104 5.55 -13.11 -1.72
N LEU A 105 5.20 -12.04 -0.98
CA LEU A 105 4.33 -11.00 -1.50
C LEU A 105 4.96 -10.30 -2.70
N ARG A 106 6.27 -10.03 -2.67
CA ARG A 106 6.98 -9.40 -3.79
C ARG A 106 6.90 -10.27 -5.04
N ILE A 107 7.14 -11.57 -4.92
CA ILE A 107 7.00 -12.52 -6.04
C ILE A 107 5.58 -12.48 -6.60
N PHE A 108 4.57 -12.48 -5.72
CA PHE A 108 3.17 -12.40 -6.11
C PHE A 108 2.81 -11.11 -6.85
N LEU A 109 3.28 -9.95 -6.38
CA LEU A 109 3.03 -8.64 -7.01
C LEU A 109 3.82 -8.43 -8.31
N SER A 110 4.93 -9.17 -8.49
CA SER A 110 5.69 -9.20 -9.75
C SER A 110 5.14 -10.18 -10.79
N ALA A 111 4.09 -10.93 -10.46
CA ALA A 111 3.49 -11.92 -11.36
C ALA A 111 2.22 -11.37 -12.03
N PRO A 112 1.81 -11.94 -13.18
CA PRO A 112 0.54 -11.58 -13.81
C PRO A 112 -0.66 -11.73 -12.86
N PRO A 113 -1.62 -10.77 -12.86
CA PRO A 113 -1.70 -9.61 -13.77
C PRO A 113 -1.00 -8.34 -13.26
N TYR A 114 -0.36 -8.38 -12.08
CA TYR A 114 0.15 -7.18 -11.41
C TYR A 114 1.46 -6.67 -11.98
N ASP A 115 2.23 -7.52 -12.65
CA ASP A 115 3.46 -7.19 -13.38
C ASP A 115 3.28 -6.01 -14.37
N SER A 116 2.12 -5.91 -15.00
CA SER A 116 1.77 -4.83 -15.94
C SER A 116 1.13 -3.59 -15.29
N LEU A 117 0.66 -3.73 -14.05
CA LEU A 117 -0.12 -2.70 -13.34
C LEU A 117 0.70 -1.98 -12.27
N LEU A 118 1.68 -2.66 -11.70
CA LEU A 118 2.48 -2.18 -10.57
C LEU A 118 3.95 -2.08 -10.98
N SER A 119 4.61 -1.01 -10.54
CA SER A 119 6.06 -0.90 -10.59
C SER A 119 6.61 -0.94 -9.18
N LEU A 120 7.17 -2.08 -8.78
CA LEU A 120 7.70 -2.28 -7.43
C LEU A 120 9.00 -1.49 -7.24
N CYS A 121 8.97 -0.56 -6.29
CA CYS A 121 10.11 0.26 -5.89
C CYS A 121 10.92 -0.42 -4.77
N SER A 122 11.93 0.29 -4.26
CA SER A 122 12.65 -0.09 -3.04
C SER A 122 11.69 -0.11 -1.85
N ASP A 123 11.86 -1.10 -0.96
CA ASP A 123 11.04 -1.23 0.23
C ASP A 123 11.37 -0.12 1.24
N LEU A 124 10.37 0.28 2.01
CA LEU A 124 10.49 1.25 3.08
C LEU A 124 10.48 0.52 4.42
N ALA A 125 11.62 0.51 5.11
CA ALA A 125 11.74 0.03 6.48
C ALA A 125 11.55 1.20 7.45
N ALA A 126 10.64 1.04 8.42
CA ALA A 126 10.33 2.02 9.46
C ALA A 126 11.13 1.83 10.75
#